data_AF-A0A0G4J4S2-F1
#
_entry.id   AF-A0A0G4J4S2-F1
#
_cell.length_a   1.000
_cell.length_b   1.000
_cell.length_c   1.000
_cell.angle_alpha   90.00
_cell.angle_beta   90.00
_cell.angle_gamma   90.00
#
_symmetry.space_group_name_H-M   'P 1'
#
loop_
_entity.id
_entity.type
_entity.pdbx_description
1 polymer ?
#
loop_
_entity_poly.entity_id
_entity_poly.type
_entity_poly.pdbx_seq_one_letter_code
_entity_poly.pdbx_strand_id
1 'polypeptide(L)'
;MVVNGDSFCSPESDSIPDDARGRIVFQIPSNGVVRCPASLMYRHLQEKGVVAWIGVWPNGYDVSVPFNYYSSNPYQPDAAGNNMLFVAVEQPARPAISLIDYMVDTGQRSRIIVSVQPDVSNWDGFYFRWYVQVPMRWIPTTVFGAAFAFACLFLHRHLKIINAEFFKRFPMPTMRTRTRYLSFIRSQLSIVHLILMIELMTTPIMCAVIGIGGWQSNAVLPYEMTEFFITALSGWGFACDVLSALLWTTIIKETPGCGRDSWFGEFLDKHSFAKVALGVLPVVLDTGTSLCTALHVQILYINQLTTALIMVMQLAVGIQFLVQALKFQKHAWRTVNTISMDVSPPNDMVHFLRRLNRWTLCLSLSMITFVCFVAIGATSFLYTRVGWVVFWSGAGTSRALTSYCRVMLAQPSRARGPPSRARAPQARIAPIVTAGVRISQ
;
A
#
# COMPACT_ATOMS: atom_id res chain seq x y z
N MET A 1 4.22 40.12 -11.66
CA MET A 1 3.48 39.64 -12.85
C MET A 1 2.61 38.48 -12.43
N VAL A 2 1.35 38.43 -12.84
CA VAL A 2 0.47 37.28 -12.55
C VAL A 2 0.51 36.37 -13.78
N VAL A 3 0.84 35.10 -13.59
CA VAL A 3 0.85 34.11 -14.67
C VAL A 3 -0.04 32.95 -14.26
N ASN A 4 -0.89 32.51 -15.19
CA ASN A 4 -1.79 31.39 -14.92
C ASN A 4 -1.02 30.07 -15.00
N GLY A 5 -1.18 29.19 -14.01
CA GLY A 5 -0.45 27.92 -13.91
C GLY A 5 -0.67 26.95 -15.08
N ASP A 6 -1.79 27.07 -15.79
CA ASP A 6 -2.15 26.13 -16.88
C ASP A 6 -1.40 26.40 -18.19
N SER A 7 -0.93 27.63 -18.44
CA SER A 7 -0.25 27.97 -19.70
C SER A 7 1.18 27.41 -19.78
N PHE A 8 1.76 26.99 -18.65
CA PHE A 8 3.15 26.54 -18.56
C PHE A 8 3.41 25.12 -19.11
N CYS A 9 2.37 24.34 -19.38
CA CYS A 9 2.49 22.95 -19.82
C CYS A 9 2.30 22.74 -21.33
N SER A 10 2.13 23.82 -22.11
CA SER A 10 2.16 23.71 -23.56
C SER A 10 3.61 23.62 -24.04
N PRO A 11 3.98 22.62 -24.87
CA PRO A 11 5.31 22.52 -25.46
C PRO A 11 5.62 23.65 -26.46
N GLU A 12 4.64 24.48 -26.81
CA GLU A 12 4.86 25.72 -27.57
C GLU A 12 5.50 26.77 -26.66
N SER A 13 6.80 27.00 -26.88
CA SER A 13 7.81 27.61 -25.99
C SER A 13 7.65 29.08 -25.62
N ASP A 14 6.49 29.71 -25.85
CA ASP A 14 6.30 31.17 -25.66
C ASP A 14 5.23 31.52 -24.61
N SER A 15 4.78 30.55 -23.81
CA SER A 15 3.73 30.81 -22.82
C SER A 15 4.19 31.71 -21.65
N ILE A 16 5.48 31.79 -21.38
CA ILE A 16 6.05 32.76 -20.43
C ILE A 16 6.57 33.96 -21.24
N PRO A 17 5.93 35.14 -21.11
CA PRO A 17 6.38 36.30 -21.87
C PRO A 17 7.76 36.76 -21.40
N ASP A 18 8.56 37.31 -22.31
CA ASP A 18 9.95 37.71 -22.02
C ASP A 18 10.07 38.81 -20.96
N ASP A 19 9.00 39.54 -20.69
CA ASP A 19 8.94 40.53 -19.63
C ASP A 19 8.92 39.91 -18.22
N ALA A 20 8.78 38.58 -18.09
CA ALA A 20 8.90 37.86 -16.82
C ALA A 20 10.36 37.80 -16.29
N ARG A 21 11.35 37.99 -17.17
CA ARG A 21 12.77 37.98 -16.79
C ARG A 21 13.06 39.09 -15.78
N GLY A 22 13.75 38.73 -14.68
CA GLY A 22 14.07 39.67 -13.61
C GLY A 22 12.89 40.03 -12.70
N ARG A 23 11.70 39.44 -12.91
CA ARG A 23 10.48 39.80 -12.16
C ARG A 23 10.07 38.75 -11.14
N ILE A 24 9.14 39.16 -10.28
CA ILE A 24 8.40 38.29 -9.36
C ILE A 24 7.14 37.78 -10.08
N VAL A 25 6.97 36.46 -10.09
CA VAL A 25 5.80 35.79 -10.67
C VAL A 25 4.88 35.30 -9.56
N PHE A 26 3.62 35.74 -9.63
CA PHE A 26 2.54 35.21 -8.80
C PHE A 26 1.87 34.08 -9.55
N GLN A 27 1.88 32.89 -8.97
CA GLN A 27 1.06 31.80 -9.42
C GLN A 27 -0.24 31.81 -8.62
N ILE A 28 -1.33 32.00 -9.35
CA ILE A 28 -2.66 31.72 -8.84
C ILE A 28 -2.93 30.25 -9.17
N PRO A 29 -3.30 29.42 -8.19
CA PRO A 29 -3.63 28.03 -8.45
C PRO A 29 -4.74 28.00 -9.49
N SER A 30 -4.49 27.31 -10.60
CA SER A 30 -5.53 27.15 -11.59
C SER A 30 -6.61 26.21 -11.04
N ASN A 31 -7.85 26.50 -11.41
CA ASN A 31 -8.97 25.59 -11.18
C ASN A 31 -9.00 24.45 -12.23
N GLY A 32 -7.96 24.33 -13.05
CA GLY A 32 -7.80 23.26 -14.02
C GLY A 32 -7.71 21.91 -13.32
N VAL A 33 -8.42 20.92 -13.88
CA VAL A 33 -8.40 19.53 -13.39
C VAL A 33 -7.04 18.88 -13.63
N VAL A 34 -6.39 19.21 -14.74
CA VAL A 34 -5.02 18.79 -15.07
C VAL A 34 -4.08 19.94 -14.74
N ARG A 35 -3.07 19.70 -13.90
CA ARG A 35 -2.09 20.72 -13.53
C ARG A 35 -0.72 20.39 -14.08
N CYS A 36 0.07 21.44 -14.32
CA CYS A 36 1.45 21.29 -14.69
C CYS A 36 2.28 20.78 -13.50
N PRO A 37 3.24 19.85 -13.70
CA PRO A 37 4.16 19.46 -12.65
C PRO A 37 4.90 20.70 -12.13
N ALA A 38 4.92 20.87 -10.80
CA ALA A 38 5.57 22.03 -10.19
C ALA A 38 7.05 22.14 -10.59
N SER A 39 7.75 21.01 -10.76
CA SER A 39 9.14 20.96 -11.21
C SER A 39 9.33 21.43 -12.66
N LEU A 40 8.40 21.12 -13.56
CA LEU A 40 8.44 21.57 -14.94
C LEU A 40 8.20 23.09 -15.05
N MET A 41 7.18 23.58 -14.33
CA MET A 41 6.88 25.01 -14.29
C MET A 41 8.05 25.79 -13.66
N TYR A 42 8.64 25.27 -12.59
CA TYR A 42 9.86 25.83 -12.01
C TYR A 42 10.98 25.95 -13.05
N ARG A 43 11.27 24.86 -13.77
CA ARG A 43 12.33 24.84 -14.78
C ARG A 43 12.12 25.93 -15.83
N HIS A 44 10.90 26.10 -16.34
CA HIS A 44 10.59 27.15 -17.30
C HIS A 44 10.73 28.56 -16.73
N LEU A 45 10.29 28.79 -15.49
CA LEU A 45 10.47 30.07 -14.80
C LEU A 45 11.95 30.40 -14.58
N GLN A 46 12.75 29.39 -14.20
CA GLN A 46 14.19 29.53 -14.01
C GLN A 46 14.91 29.81 -15.34
N GLU A 47 14.62 29.05 -16.40
CA GLU A 47 15.17 29.25 -17.75
C GLU A 47 14.87 30.66 -18.30
N LYS A 48 13.71 31.22 -17.96
CA LYS A 48 13.34 32.60 -18.31
C LYS A 48 14.05 33.67 -17.46
N GLY A 49 14.59 33.30 -16.29
CA GLY A 49 15.30 34.21 -15.38
C GLY A 49 14.38 34.95 -14.40
N VAL A 50 13.32 34.30 -13.94
CA VAL A 50 12.44 34.82 -12.87
C VAL A 50 13.18 34.85 -11.54
N VAL A 51 12.99 35.91 -10.75
CA VAL A 51 13.74 36.16 -9.50
C VAL A 51 13.03 35.58 -8.28
N ALA A 52 11.69 35.53 -8.31
CA ALA A 52 10.90 34.91 -7.25
C ALA A 52 9.60 34.35 -7.78
N TRP A 53 9.17 33.24 -7.21
CA TRP A 53 7.89 32.60 -7.44
C TRP A 53 7.06 32.59 -6.15
N ILE A 54 5.91 33.27 -6.21
CA ILE A 54 4.95 33.37 -5.11
C ILE A 54 3.74 32.50 -5.41
N GLY A 55 3.57 31.44 -4.63
CA GLY A 55 2.37 30.60 -4.64
C GLY A 55 1.33 31.15 -3.68
N VAL A 56 0.13 31.43 -4.18
CA VAL A 56 -1.01 31.86 -3.35
C VAL A 56 -1.91 30.65 -3.07
N TRP A 57 -2.03 30.24 -1.82
CA TRP A 57 -2.79 29.06 -1.41
C TRP A 57 -4.17 29.43 -0.88
N PRO A 58 -5.20 28.58 -1.04
CA PRO A 58 -6.52 28.88 -0.48
C PRO A 58 -6.47 29.05 1.04
N ASN A 59 -7.37 29.86 1.59
CA ASN A 59 -7.46 30.08 3.03
C ASN A 59 -7.65 28.75 3.80
N GLY A 60 -6.90 28.56 4.88
CA GLY A 60 -6.87 27.34 5.70
C GLY A 60 -5.95 26.23 5.20
N TYR A 61 -5.23 26.41 4.08
CA TYR A 61 -4.22 25.44 3.62
C TYR A 61 -2.89 25.64 4.36
N ASP A 62 -2.15 24.53 4.54
CA ASP A 62 -0.80 24.57 5.07
C ASP A 62 0.16 25.18 4.04
N VAL A 63 0.62 26.40 4.32
CA VAL A 63 1.58 27.16 3.50
C VAL A 63 3.03 26.96 3.94
N SER A 64 3.31 26.01 4.84
CA SER A 64 4.67 25.76 5.33
C SER A 64 5.65 25.32 4.24
N VAL A 65 5.15 24.82 3.11
CA VAL A 65 5.96 24.28 2.01
C VAL A 65 5.66 25.02 0.70
N PRO A 66 6.47 26.02 0.33
CA PRO A 66 6.25 26.77 -0.90
C PRO A 66 6.59 25.99 -2.17
N PHE A 67 7.48 25.00 -2.07
CA PHE A 67 7.83 24.11 -3.17
C PHE A 67 8.14 22.70 -2.67
N ASN A 68 7.66 21.69 -3.40
CA ASN A 68 7.90 20.29 -3.04
C ASN A 68 9.35 19.90 -3.40
N TYR A 69 10.26 20.03 -2.43
CA TYR A 69 11.64 19.53 -2.49
C TYR A 69 11.80 18.09 -1.99
N TYR A 70 10.71 17.46 -1.53
CA TYR A 70 10.76 16.12 -0.94
C TYR A 70 10.95 15.04 -2.01
N SER A 71 10.46 15.28 -3.22
CA SER A 71 10.57 14.30 -4.30
C SER A 71 11.78 14.56 -5.19
N SER A 72 12.87 13.82 -5.03
CA SER A 72 14.02 13.93 -5.96
C SER A 72 13.57 13.61 -7.39
N ASN A 73 13.56 14.62 -8.24
CA ASN A 73 13.08 14.53 -9.62
C ASN A 73 14.16 15.11 -10.56
N PRO A 74 14.45 14.52 -11.73
CA PRO A 74 15.38 15.12 -12.70
C PRO A 74 15.01 16.55 -13.16
N TYR A 75 13.75 16.96 -13.00
CA TYR A 75 13.29 18.32 -13.27
C TYR A 75 13.46 19.29 -12.10
N GLN A 76 13.88 18.81 -10.91
CA GLN A 76 14.28 19.71 -9.82
C GLN A 76 15.68 20.26 -10.10
N PRO A 77 15.92 21.53 -9.74
CA PRO A 77 17.23 22.13 -9.89
C PRO A 77 18.26 21.44 -9.00
N ASP A 78 19.50 21.40 -9.47
CA ASP A 78 20.62 21.28 -8.56
C ASP A 78 20.60 22.50 -7.63
N ALA A 79 20.70 22.25 -6.33
CA ALA A 79 20.70 23.27 -5.30
C ALA A 79 21.79 24.35 -5.52
N ALA A 80 22.86 24.02 -6.26
CA ALA A 80 23.92 24.95 -6.64
C ALA A 80 23.56 25.93 -7.79
N GLY A 81 22.51 25.64 -8.57
CA GLY A 81 22.10 26.43 -9.73
C GLY A 81 20.80 27.22 -9.55
N ASN A 82 20.13 27.07 -8.40
CA ASN A 82 18.88 27.76 -8.13
C ASN A 82 19.13 29.23 -7.75
N ASN A 83 18.46 30.14 -8.47
CA ASN A 83 18.59 31.60 -8.31
C ASN A 83 17.20 32.25 -8.09
N MET A 84 16.22 31.50 -7.59
CA MET A 84 14.83 31.93 -7.52
C MET A 84 14.26 31.70 -6.11
N LEU A 85 13.78 32.79 -5.51
CA LEU A 85 13.15 32.75 -4.19
C LEU A 85 11.74 32.14 -4.27
N PHE A 86 11.44 31.21 -3.38
CA PHE A 86 10.10 30.63 -3.26
C PHE A 86 9.36 31.18 -2.05
N VAL A 87 8.14 31.65 -2.28
CA VAL A 87 7.28 32.19 -1.24
C VAL A 87 5.91 31.56 -1.34
N ALA A 88 5.38 31.07 -0.21
CA ALA A 88 3.99 30.68 -0.09
C ALA A 88 3.24 31.64 0.81
N VAL A 89 2.09 32.10 0.34
CA VAL A 89 1.21 33.01 1.06
C VAL A 89 -0.22 32.47 1.03
N GLU A 90 -0.90 32.58 2.16
CA GLU A 90 -2.31 32.23 2.26
C GLU A 90 -3.19 33.34 1.63
N GLN A 91 -4.22 32.94 0.88
CA GLN A 91 -5.17 33.83 0.26
C GLN A 91 -6.11 34.44 1.31
N PRO A 92 -6.50 35.72 1.18
CA PRO A 92 -7.55 36.30 2.01
C PRO A 92 -8.85 35.49 1.93
N ALA A 93 -9.46 35.24 3.10
CA ALA A 93 -10.75 34.54 3.20
C ALA A 93 -11.90 35.26 2.45
N ARG A 94 -11.75 36.57 2.18
CA ARG A 94 -12.72 37.37 1.44
C ARG A 94 -12.12 37.80 0.09
N PRO A 95 -12.80 37.55 -1.03
CA PRO A 95 -12.27 37.85 -2.38
C PRO A 95 -12.12 39.35 -2.67
N ALA A 96 -12.72 40.23 -1.87
CA ALA A 96 -12.68 41.69 -2.05
C ALA A 96 -11.46 42.37 -1.40
N ILE A 97 -10.64 41.64 -0.63
CA ILE A 97 -9.47 42.20 0.05
C ILE A 97 -8.24 41.93 -0.82
N SER A 98 -7.46 42.98 -1.10
CA SER A 98 -6.20 42.79 -1.82
C SER A 98 -5.22 41.98 -0.95
N LEU A 99 -4.34 41.18 -1.57
CA LEU A 99 -3.35 40.40 -0.80
C LEU A 99 -2.47 41.30 0.08
N ILE A 100 -2.18 42.52 -0.38
CA ILE A 100 -1.38 43.50 0.36
C ILE A 100 -2.15 43.98 1.59
N ASP A 101 -3.40 44.41 1.41
CA ASP A 101 -4.23 44.87 2.54
C ASP A 101 -4.47 43.72 3.52
N TYR A 102 -4.64 42.50 3.02
CA TYR A 102 -4.73 41.31 3.86
C TYR A 102 -3.46 41.12 4.68
N MET A 103 -2.28 41.13 4.05
CA MET A 103 -1.00 40.95 4.75
C MET A 103 -0.71 42.05 5.78
N VAL A 104 -0.99 43.31 5.44
CA VAL A 104 -0.70 44.47 6.29
C VAL A 104 -1.70 44.58 7.44
N ASP A 105 -3.00 44.48 7.14
CA ASP A 105 -4.08 44.78 8.09
C ASP A 105 -4.42 43.55 8.97
N THR A 106 -4.37 42.35 8.38
CA THR A 106 -4.64 41.09 9.09
C THR A 106 -3.41 40.60 9.84
N GLY A 107 -2.20 40.89 9.35
CA GLY A 107 -0.93 40.57 10.02
C GLY A 107 -0.72 41.34 11.33
N GLN A 108 -1.37 42.49 11.49
CA GLN A 108 -1.39 43.23 12.76
C GLN A 108 -2.33 42.61 13.80
N ARG A 109 -3.34 41.84 13.38
CA ARG A 109 -4.42 41.33 14.27
C ARG A 109 -4.44 39.82 14.44
N SER A 110 -3.79 39.08 13.55
CA SER A 110 -3.82 37.62 13.49
C SER A 110 -2.55 37.06 12.85
N ARG A 111 -2.31 35.76 13.05
CA ARG A 111 -1.13 35.07 12.53
C ARG A 111 -1.31 34.79 11.03
N ILE A 112 -0.58 35.52 10.19
CA ILE A 112 -0.38 35.16 8.79
C ILE A 112 0.88 34.29 8.71
N ILE A 113 0.78 33.14 8.07
CA ILE A 113 1.94 32.27 7.83
C ILE A 113 2.47 32.61 6.44
N VAL A 114 3.71 33.08 6.38
CA VAL A 114 4.47 33.23 5.14
C VAL A 114 5.63 32.27 5.24
N SER A 115 5.74 31.34 4.29
CA SER A 115 6.91 30.46 4.20
C SER A 115 7.81 30.95 3.08
N VAL A 116 9.06 31.20 3.43
CA VAL A 116 10.12 31.59 2.50
C VAL A 116 11.17 30.50 2.56
N GLN A 117 11.45 29.87 1.42
CA GLN A 117 12.42 28.79 1.35
C GLN A 117 13.66 29.26 0.58
N PRO A 118 14.88 29.04 1.13
CA PRO A 118 16.12 29.40 0.44
C PRO A 118 16.35 28.51 -0.80
N ASP A 119 17.26 28.95 -1.66
CA ASP A 119 17.54 28.32 -2.96
C ASP A 119 18.02 26.86 -2.88
N VAL A 120 18.53 26.42 -1.73
CA VAL A 120 19.20 25.12 -1.57
C VAL A 120 18.27 24.10 -0.90
N SER A 121 17.98 22.99 -1.60
CA SER A 121 17.27 21.83 -1.06
C SER A 121 18.06 21.20 0.09
N ASN A 122 17.48 21.18 1.30
CA ASN A 122 18.07 20.50 2.44
C ASN A 122 17.81 18.97 2.44
N TRP A 123 17.16 18.45 1.39
CA TRP A 123 16.84 17.04 1.19
C TRP A 123 17.92 16.27 0.43
N ASP A 124 18.67 16.95 -0.43
CA ASP A 124 19.67 16.31 -1.31
C ASP A 124 20.80 15.66 -0.50
N GLY A 125 21.33 16.38 0.50
CA GLY A 125 22.31 15.83 1.45
C GLY A 125 21.71 14.93 2.53
N PHE A 126 20.38 14.83 2.61
CA PHE A 126 19.67 13.99 3.57
C PHE A 126 19.41 12.59 3.02
N TYR A 127 18.95 12.47 1.77
CA TYR A 127 18.55 11.19 1.21
C TYR A 127 19.70 10.20 1.06
N PHE A 128 20.92 10.65 0.75
CA PHE A 128 22.06 9.75 0.60
C PHE A 128 22.49 9.06 1.92
N ARG A 129 22.02 9.55 3.07
CA ARG A 129 22.47 9.06 4.38
C ARG A 129 21.96 7.64 4.65
N TRP A 130 22.84 6.76 5.13
CA TRP A 130 22.54 5.34 5.33
C TRP A 130 21.33 5.12 6.25
N TYR A 131 21.17 5.94 7.29
CA TYR A 131 20.07 5.84 8.25
C TYR A 131 18.72 6.29 7.67
N VAL A 132 18.71 6.89 6.48
CA VAL A 132 17.50 7.16 5.69
C VAL A 132 17.26 6.00 4.72
N GLN A 133 18.29 5.63 3.94
CA GLN A 133 18.19 4.58 2.92
C GLN A 133 17.87 3.20 3.50
N VAL A 134 18.49 2.79 4.61
CA VAL A 134 18.25 1.46 5.18
C VAL A 134 16.77 1.26 5.56
N PRO A 135 16.17 2.08 6.45
CA PRO A 135 14.79 1.85 6.88
C PRO A 135 13.75 2.19 5.81
N MET A 136 14.00 3.19 4.96
CA MET A 136 13.02 3.64 3.96
C MET A 136 13.05 2.78 2.69
N ARG A 137 14.22 2.28 2.29
CA ARG A 137 14.43 1.55 1.02
C ARG A 137 14.74 0.09 1.26
N TRP A 138 15.83 -0.22 1.93
CA TRP A 138 16.37 -1.60 1.95
C TRP A 138 15.55 -2.57 2.81
N ILE A 139 15.05 -2.15 3.97
CA ILE A 139 14.17 -2.99 4.81
C ILE A 139 12.89 -3.39 4.05
N PRO A 140 12.05 -2.48 3.55
CA PRO A 140 10.84 -2.88 2.81
C PRO A 140 11.18 -3.66 1.53
N THR A 141 12.23 -3.28 0.79
CA THR A 141 12.67 -4.02 -0.41
C THR A 141 13.01 -5.47 -0.11
N THR A 142 13.81 -5.72 0.92
CA THR A 142 14.22 -7.09 1.29
C THR A 142 13.03 -7.93 1.75
N VAL A 143 12.09 -7.34 2.50
CA VAL A 143 10.87 -8.03 2.93
C VAL A 143 9.97 -8.36 1.73
N PHE A 144 9.78 -7.43 0.78
CA PHE A 144 9.04 -7.71 -0.45
C PHE A 144 9.74 -8.77 -1.32
N GLY A 145 11.06 -8.70 -1.47
CA GLY A 145 11.85 -9.70 -2.19
C GLY A 145 11.73 -11.10 -1.58
N ALA A 146 11.76 -11.19 -0.25
CA ALA A 146 11.52 -12.45 0.45
C ALA A 146 10.09 -12.95 0.22
N ALA A 147 9.08 -12.07 0.32
CA ALA A 147 7.69 -12.41 0.05
C ALA A 147 7.51 -12.94 -1.38
N PHE A 148 8.12 -12.30 -2.38
CA PHE A 148 8.14 -12.76 -3.78
C PHE A 148 8.73 -14.16 -3.92
N ALA A 149 9.92 -14.39 -3.38
CA ALA A 149 10.60 -15.68 -3.45
C ALA A 149 9.75 -16.80 -2.81
N PHE A 150 9.19 -16.55 -1.63
CA PHE A 150 8.31 -17.51 -0.97
C PHE A 150 6.98 -17.71 -1.72
N ALA A 151 6.40 -16.66 -2.31
CA ALA A 151 5.17 -16.77 -3.10
C ALA A 151 5.39 -17.68 -4.30
N CYS A 152 6.50 -17.49 -5.03
CA CYS A 152 6.89 -18.34 -6.15
C CYS A 152 7.09 -19.80 -5.70
N LEU A 153 7.87 -20.03 -4.63
CA LEU A 153 8.14 -21.36 -4.11
C LEU A 153 6.88 -22.08 -3.63
N PHE A 154 6.00 -21.39 -2.90
CA PHE A 154 4.77 -21.98 -2.36
C PHE A 154 3.74 -22.24 -3.44
N LEU A 155 3.56 -21.31 -4.39
CA LEU A 155 2.67 -21.52 -5.52
C LEU A 155 3.14 -22.69 -6.37
N HIS A 156 4.45 -22.77 -6.66
CA HIS A 156 5.02 -23.91 -7.39
C HIS A 156 4.75 -25.24 -6.67
N ARG A 157 4.93 -25.29 -5.34
CA ARG A 157 4.65 -26.48 -4.54
C ARG A 157 3.17 -26.86 -4.56
N HIS A 158 2.26 -25.90 -4.41
CA HIS A 158 0.82 -26.13 -4.49
C HIS A 158 0.42 -26.68 -5.87
N LEU A 159 0.92 -26.08 -6.95
CA LEU A 159 0.67 -26.55 -8.32
C LEU A 159 1.24 -27.97 -8.53
N LYS A 160 2.40 -28.29 -7.97
CA LYS A 160 2.97 -29.65 -8.03
C LYS A 160 2.09 -30.66 -7.32
N ILE A 161 1.52 -30.31 -6.16
CA ILE A 161 0.58 -31.17 -5.42
C ILE A 161 -0.70 -31.39 -6.23
N ILE A 162 -1.30 -30.31 -6.76
CA ILE A 162 -2.49 -30.38 -7.61
C ILE A 162 -2.23 -31.25 -8.85
N ASN A 163 -1.07 -31.08 -9.49
CA ASN A 163 -0.71 -31.86 -10.67
C ASN A 163 -0.51 -33.35 -10.34
N ALA A 164 0.13 -33.65 -9.21
CA ALA A 164 0.26 -35.03 -8.74
C ALA A 164 -1.11 -35.67 -8.45
N GLU A 165 -2.04 -34.91 -7.88
CA GLU A 165 -3.41 -35.37 -7.64
C GLU A 165 -4.19 -35.59 -8.94
N PHE A 166 -4.00 -34.73 -9.95
CA PHE A 166 -4.57 -34.91 -11.29
C PHE A 166 -4.11 -36.24 -11.90
N PHE A 167 -2.81 -36.51 -11.89
CA PHE A 167 -2.26 -37.77 -12.42
C PHE A 167 -2.73 -39.00 -11.66
N LYS A 168 -2.92 -38.89 -10.34
CA LYS A 168 -3.49 -39.96 -9.51
C LYS A 168 -4.96 -40.22 -9.86
N ARG A 169 -5.74 -39.18 -10.14
CA ARG A 169 -7.17 -39.28 -10.49
C ARG A 169 -7.41 -39.73 -11.93
N PHE A 170 -6.51 -39.37 -12.86
CA PHE A 170 -6.57 -39.71 -14.28
C PHE A 170 -5.29 -40.46 -14.71
N PRO A 171 -5.15 -41.75 -14.32
CA PRO A 171 -3.92 -42.50 -14.55
C PRO A 171 -3.67 -42.78 -16.04
N MET A 172 -4.71 -42.94 -16.85
CA MET A 172 -4.58 -43.26 -18.27
C MET A 172 -4.27 -42.02 -19.13
N PRO A 173 -3.29 -42.05 -20.06
CA PRO A 173 -2.97 -40.93 -20.94
C PRO A 173 -4.15 -40.41 -21.77
N THR A 174 -5.02 -41.31 -22.24
CA THR A 174 -6.23 -40.98 -23.01
C THR A 174 -7.25 -40.16 -22.24
N MET A 175 -7.21 -40.19 -20.89
CA MET A 175 -8.10 -39.41 -20.03
C MET A 175 -7.56 -38.01 -19.71
N ARG A 176 -6.28 -37.73 -20.04
CA ARG A 176 -5.57 -36.49 -19.69
C ARG A 176 -5.71 -35.43 -20.79
N THR A 177 -6.94 -35.05 -21.10
CA THR A 177 -7.20 -33.98 -22.08
C THR A 177 -6.94 -32.59 -21.46
N ARG A 178 -6.53 -31.62 -22.29
CA ARG A 178 -6.28 -30.23 -21.85
C ARG A 178 -7.51 -29.60 -21.18
N THR A 179 -8.70 -29.86 -21.72
CA THR A 179 -9.97 -29.36 -21.15
C THR A 179 -10.24 -29.91 -19.76
N ARG A 180 -10.01 -31.22 -19.53
CA ARG A 180 -10.15 -31.84 -18.21
C ARG A 180 -9.10 -31.34 -17.24
N TYR A 181 -7.87 -31.13 -17.70
CA TYR A 181 -6.80 -30.56 -16.88
C TYR A 181 -7.15 -29.15 -16.41
N LEU A 182 -7.60 -28.26 -17.31
CA LEU A 182 -8.01 -26.90 -16.96
C LEU A 182 -9.23 -26.89 -16.04
N SER A 183 -10.24 -27.73 -16.32
CA SER A 183 -11.41 -27.88 -15.46
C SER A 183 -11.03 -28.39 -14.06
N PHE A 184 -10.11 -29.36 -13.99
CA PHE A 184 -9.60 -29.89 -12.72
C PHE A 184 -8.84 -28.82 -11.95
N ILE A 185 -7.88 -28.11 -12.57
CA ILE A 185 -7.17 -27.01 -11.91
C ILE A 185 -8.16 -25.98 -11.38
N ARG A 186 -9.11 -25.53 -12.22
CA ARG A 186 -10.10 -24.53 -11.82
C ARG A 186 -10.90 -24.97 -10.59
N SER A 187 -11.21 -26.26 -10.47
CA SER A 187 -11.91 -26.82 -9.30
C SER A 187 -11.05 -26.92 -8.03
N GLN A 188 -9.72 -26.90 -8.17
CA GLN A 188 -8.76 -27.00 -7.07
C GLN A 188 -8.18 -25.65 -6.64
N LEU A 189 -8.34 -24.60 -7.45
CA LEU A 189 -7.88 -23.26 -7.12
C LEU A 189 -8.70 -22.68 -5.96
N SER A 190 -8.09 -22.68 -4.78
CA SER A 190 -8.60 -22.03 -3.57
C SER A 190 -8.15 -20.56 -3.45
N ILE A 191 -8.74 -19.86 -2.48
CA ILE A 191 -8.38 -18.47 -2.10
C ILE A 191 -6.87 -18.31 -1.85
N VAL A 192 -6.22 -19.34 -1.30
CA VAL A 192 -4.76 -19.35 -1.04
C VAL A 192 -3.96 -19.12 -2.33
N HIS A 193 -4.38 -19.74 -3.44
CA HIS A 193 -3.70 -19.58 -4.72
C HIS A 193 -3.91 -18.18 -5.29
N LEU A 194 -5.09 -17.60 -5.09
CA LEU A 194 -5.37 -16.23 -5.52
C LEU A 194 -4.49 -15.22 -4.76
N ILE A 195 -4.37 -15.36 -3.44
CA ILE A 195 -3.46 -14.53 -2.63
C ILE A 195 -2.02 -14.68 -3.14
N LEU A 196 -1.53 -15.91 -3.31
CA LEU A 196 -0.18 -16.17 -3.81
C LEU A 196 0.06 -15.56 -5.20
N MET A 197 -0.93 -15.61 -6.09
CA MET A 197 -0.83 -15.00 -7.42
C MET A 197 -0.77 -13.47 -7.36
N ILE A 198 -1.60 -12.83 -6.53
CA ILE A 198 -1.56 -11.37 -6.36
C ILE A 198 -0.22 -10.95 -5.76
N GLU A 199 0.25 -11.64 -4.72
CA GLU A 199 1.55 -11.35 -4.10
C GLU A 199 2.71 -11.61 -5.07
N LEU A 200 2.65 -12.68 -5.88
CA LEU A 200 3.66 -12.97 -6.91
C LEU A 200 3.78 -11.85 -7.95
N MET A 201 2.68 -11.17 -8.28
CA MET A 201 2.67 -10.06 -9.25
C MET A 201 3.06 -8.73 -8.60
N THR A 202 2.52 -8.42 -7.42
CA THR A 202 2.66 -7.10 -6.79
C THR A 202 3.97 -6.92 -6.03
N THR A 203 4.43 -7.95 -5.31
CA THR A 203 5.66 -7.84 -4.50
C THR A 203 6.94 -7.61 -5.30
N PRO A 204 7.19 -8.22 -6.49
CA PRO A 204 8.40 -7.91 -7.27
C PRO A 204 8.35 -6.51 -7.88
N ILE A 205 7.16 -6.03 -8.30
CA ILE A 205 6.98 -4.66 -8.80
C ILE A 205 7.34 -3.67 -7.68
N MET A 206 6.77 -3.86 -6.49
CA MET A 206 7.09 -3.01 -5.34
C MET A 206 8.57 -3.12 -4.96
N CYS A 207 9.13 -4.32 -4.90
CA CYS A 207 10.55 -4.55 -4.64
C CYS A 207 11.44 -3.75 -5.62
N ALA A 208 11.12 -3.76 -6.91
CA ALA A 208 11.87 -3.00 -7.92
C ALA A 208 11.68 -1.49 -7.77
N VAL A 209 10.44 -1.00 -7.67
CA VAL A 209 10.13 0.43 -7.56
C VAL A 209 10.81 1.04 -6.33
N ILE A 210 10.71 0.35 -5.19
CA ILE A 210 11.32 0.77 -3.93
C ILE A 210 12.84 0.62 -4.03
N GLY A 211 13.30 -0.56 -4.45
CA GLY A 211 14.72 -0.88 -4.50
C GLY A 211 15.50 0.02 -5.44
N ILE A 212 14.87 0.55 -6.50
CA ILE A 212 15.48 1.47 -7.47
C ILE A 212 15.18 2.93 -7.09
N GLY A 213 13.91 3.32 -7.00
CA GLY A 213 13.49 4.71 -6.79
C GLY A 213 13.50 5.19 -5.34
N GLY A 214 13.48 4.26 -4.37
CA GLY A 214 13.58 4.56 -2.95
C GLY A 214 12.55 5.56 -2.44
N TRP A 215 11.27 5.44 -2.84
CA TRP A 215 10.19 6.38 -2.49
C TRP A 215 10.57 7.85 -2.67
N GLN A 216 10.92 8.21 -3.90
CA GLN A 216 11.32 9.56 -4.29
C GLN A 216 12.64 10.06 -3.66
N SER A 217 13.40 9.21 -2.98
CA SER A 217 14.71 9.61 -2.43
C SER A 217 15.80 9.78 -3.50
N ASN A 218 15.53 9.39 -4.74
CA ASN A 218 16.42 9.59 -5.87
C ASN A 218 15.64 9.77 -7.18
N ALA A 219 16.34 10.30 -8.18
CA ALA A 219 15.81 10.63 -9.50
C ALA A 219 16.00 9.50 -10.55
N VAL A 220 16.23 8.24 -10.14
CA VAL A 220 16.52 7.14 -11.09
C VAL A 220 15.27 6.72 -11.86
N LEU A 221 14.10 6.73 -11.21
CA LEU A 221 12.83 6.43 -11.87
C LEU A 221 12.14 7.73 -12.33
N PRO A 222 11.38 7.69 -13.44
CA PRO A 222 10.51 8.81 -13.80
C PRO A 222 9.59 9.20 -12.65
N TYR A 223 9.36 10.50 -12.50
CA TYR A 223 8.57 11.04 -11.39
C TYR A 223 7.12 10.50 -11.42
N GLU A 224 6.53 10.42 -12.60
CA GLU A 224 5.18 9.92 -12.86
C GLU A 224 5.05 8.46 -12.45
N MET A 225 6.08 7.65 -12.70
CA MET A 225 6.14 6.26 -12.26
C MET A 225 6.19 6.16 -10.74
N THR A 226 6.98 7.04 -10.10
CA THR A 226 7.09 7.06 -8.64
C THR A 226 5.79 7.51 -7.97
N GLU A 227 5.12 8.51 -8.54
CA GLU A 227 3.78 8.98 -8.11
C GLU A 227 2.69 7.93 -8.32
N PHE A 228 2.75 7.14 -9.40
CA PHE A 228 1.82 6.03 -9.60
C PHE A 228 1.92 4.98 -8.47
N PHE A 229 3.15 4.66 -8.05
CA PHE A 229 3.39 3.65 -7.02
C PHE A 229 3.48 4.22 -5.60
N ILE A 230 3.16 5.50 -5.39
CA ILE A 230 3.34 6.17 -4.10
C ILE A 230 2.50 5.53 -2.99
N THR A 231 1.32 5.03 -3.34
CA THR A 231 0.43 4.30 -2.42
C THR A 231 0.87 2.86 -2.15
N ALA A 232 1.98 2.42 -2.75
CA ALA A 232 2.52 1.07 -2.61
C ALA A 232 1.53 -0.05 -2.96
N LEU A 233 0.65 0.19 -3.95
CA LEU A 233 -0.42 -0.72 -4.35
C LEU A 233 -1.26 -1.15 -3.14
N SER A 234 -1.62 -0.17 -2.30
CA SER A 234 -2.33 -0.39 -1.03
C SER A 234 -3.67 -1.09 -1.25
N GLY A 235 -4.37 -0.80 -2.36
CA GLY A 235 -5.65 -1.42 -2.72
C GLY A 235 -5.51 -2.90 -3.01
N TRP A 236 -4.46 -3.31 -3.74
CA TRP A 236 -4.14 -4.73 -3.95
C TRP A 236 -3.75 -5.42 -2.64
N GLY A 237 -3.02 -4.71 -1.79
CA GLY A 237 -2.73 -5.17 -0.43
C GLY A 237 -4.01 -5.41 0.37
N PHE A 238 -4.95 -4.48 0.34
CA PHE A 238 -6.22 -4.58 1.02
C PHE A 238 -7.05 -5.75 0.50
N ALA A 239 -7.12 -5.96 -0.81
CA ALA A 239 -7.81 -7.10 -1.41
C ALA A 239 -7.25 -8.43 -0.87
N CYS A 240 -5.93 -8.56 -0.76
CA CYS A 240 -5.29 -9.73 -0.15
C CYS A 240 -5.60 -9.89 1.35
N ASP A 241 -5.78 -8.79 2.10
CA ASP A 241 -6.23 -8.84 3.50
C ASP A 241 -7.66 -9.37 3.60
N VAL A 242 -8.57 -8.88 2.75
CA VAL A 242 -9.95 -9.39 2.69
C VAL A 242 -9.99 -10.87 2.31
N LEU A 243 -9.21 -11.28 1.31
CA LEU A 243 -9.09 -12.70 0.93
C LEU A 243 -8.55 -13.55 2.07
N SER A 244 -7.56 -13.05 2.80
CA SER A 244 -7.02 -13.72 3.98
C SER A 244 -8.08 -13.81 5.10
N ALA A 245 -8.94 -12.79 5.25
CA ALA A 245 -10.00 -12.76 6.28
C ALA A 245 -11.06 -13.81 5.98
N LEU A 246 -11.41 -13.92 4.70
CA LEU A 246 -12.33 -14.93 4.19
C LEU A 246 -11.78 -16.33 4.41
N LEU A 247 -10.52 -16.57 4.03
CA LEU A 247 -9.84 -17.83 4.27
C LEU A 247 -9.87 -18.20 5.76
N TRP A 248 -9.54 -17.25 6.63
CA TRP A 248 -9.51 -17.49 8.08
C TRP A 248 -10.90 -17.74 8.66
N THR A 249 -11.91 -17.02 8.19
CA THR A 249 -13.30 -17.24 8.58
C THR A 249 -13.77 -18.64 8.19
N THR A 250 -13.43 -19.12 6.99
CA THR A 250 -13.73 -20.50 6.57
C THR A 250 -13.04 -21.53 7.49
N ILE A 251 -11.77 -21.33 7.83
CA ILE A 251 -11.03 -22.23 8.74
C ILE A 251 -11.68 -22.27 10.13
N ILE A 252 -12.09 -21.13 10.67
CA ILE A 252 -12.77 -21.06 11.97
C ILE A 252 -14.11 -21.80 11.92
N LYS A 253 -14.92 -21.59 10.87
CA LYS A 253 -16.22 -22.26 10.67
C LYS A 253 -16.09 -23.78 10.62
N GLU A 254 -15.05 -24.29 9.99
CA GLU A 254 -14.78 -25.73 9.89
C GLU A 254 -14.24 -26.33 11.19
N THR A 255 -13.81 -25.50 12.15
CA THR A 255 -13.24 -25.98 13.42
C THR A 255 -14.35 -26.15 14.48
N PRO A 256 -14.71 -27.39 14.87
CA PRO A 256 -15.76 -27.63 15.86
C PRO A 256 -15.39 -27.02 17.23
N GLY A 257 -16.35 -26.36 17.87
CA GLY A 257 -16.19 -25.73 19.19
C GLY A 257 -15.70 -24.28 19.18
N CYS A 258 -15.23 -23.75 18.04
CA CYS A 258 -14.72 -22.38 17.94
C CYS A 258 -15.80 -21.28 17.99
N GLY A 259 -17.08 -21.64 17.96
CA GLY A 259 -18.22 -20.75 18.20
C GLY A 259 -18.55 -19.79 17.06
N ARG A 260 -19.72 -19.13 17.17
CA ARG A 260 -20.43 -18.33 16.16
C ARG A 260 -19.53 -17.44 15.30
N ASP A 261 -19.92 -17.38 14.03
CA ASP A 261 -19.40 -16.48 13.01
C ASP A 261 -19.15 -15.09 13.59
N SER A 262 -17.93 -14.61 13.37
CA SER A 262 -17.62 -13.22 13.65
C SER A 262 -18.59 -12.34 12.86
N TRP A 263 -19.08 -11.23 13.43
CA TRP A 263 -20.07 -10.35 12.76
C TRP A 263 -19.69 -10.00 11.30
N PHE A 264 -18.41 -9.74 11.03
CA PHE A 264 -17.91 -9.48 9.69
C PHE A 264 -18.03 -10.69 8.75
N GLY A 265 -17.74 -11.88 9.25
CA GLY A 265 -17.90 -13.13 8.51
C GLY A 265 -19.36 -13.44 8.20
N GLU A 266 -20.26 -13.20 9.16
CA GLU A 266 -21.71 -13.32 8.96
C GLU A 266 -22.23 -12.29 7.93
N PHE A 267 -21.75 -11.05 8.03
CA PHE A 267 -22.07 -9.99 7.08
C PHE A 267 -21.65 -10.34 5.64
N LEU A 268 -20.42 -10.84 5.46
CA LEU A 268 -19.87 -11.23 4.17
C LEU A 268 -20.55 -12.47 3.57
N ASP A 269 -20.95 -13.43 4.41
CA ASP A 269 -21.71 -14.59 3.96
C ASP A 269 -23.12 -14.21 3.49
N LYS A 270 -23.77 -13.28 4.20
CA LYS A 270 -25.10 -12.79 3.85
C LYS A 270 -25.10 -11.91 2.59
N HIS A 271 -24.00 -11.20 2.31
CA HIS A 271 -23.91 -10.25 1.22
C HIS A 271 -22.74 -10.55 0.29
N SER A 272 -22.96 -11.45 -0.68
CA SER A 272 -21.96 -11.81 -1.70
C SER A 272 -21.45 -10.61 -2.51
N PHE A 273 -22.31 -9.62 -2.78
CA PHE A 273 -21.90 -8.39 -3.45
C PHE A 273 -20.94 -7.55 -2.59
N ALA A 274 -21.18 -7.46 -1.27
CA ALA A 274 -20.30 -6.73 -0.36
C ALA A 274 -18.90 -7.34 -0.31
N LYS A 275 -18.80 -8.67 -0.39
CA LYS A 275 -17.52 -9.40 -0.49
C LYS A 275 -16.73 -9.02 -1.75
N VAL A 276 -17.39 -8.97 -2.90
CA VAL A 276 -16.76 -8.55 -4.16
C VAL A 276 -16.40 -7.07 -4.12
N ALA A 277 -17.30 -6.23 -3.63
CA ALA A 277 -17.07 -4.79 -3.49
C ALA A 277 -15.87 -4.49 -2.59
N LEU A 278 -15.76 -5.13 -1.41
CA LEU A 278 -14.63 -4.95 -0.51
C LEU A 278 -13.30 -5.43 -1.11
N GLY A 279 -13.32 -6.42 -2.02
CA GLY A 279 -12.11 -6.86 -2.71
C GLY A 279 -11.72 -5.96 -3.89
N VAL A 280 -12.69 -5.43 -4.64
CA VAL A 280 -12.45 -4.72 -5.92
C VAL A 280 -12.43 -3.20 -5.76
N LEU A 281 -13.33 -2.63 -4.96
CA LEU A 281 -13.46 -1.18 -4.81
C LEU A 281 -12.16 -0.52 -4.34
N PRO A 282 -11.45 -1.03 -3.31
CA PRO A 282 -10.20 -0.42 -2.87
C PRO A 282 -9.09 -0.51 -3.93
N VAL A 283 -9.07 -1.58 -4.74
CA VAL A 283 -8.13 -1.71 -5.86
C VAL A 283 -8.41 -0.65 -6.92
N VAL A 284 -9.68 -0.46 -7.29
CA VAL A 284 -10.08 0.53 -8.30
C VAL A 284 -9.82 1.95 -7.81
N LEU A 285 -10.15 2.25 -6.55
CA LEU A 285 -9.90 3.57 -5.96
C LEU A 285 -8.41 3.87 -5.85
N ASP A 286 -7.61 2.94 -5.32
CA ASP A 286 -6.15 3.10 -5.21
C ASP A 286 -5.51 3.27 -6.60
N THR A 287 -5.85 2.41 -7.56
CA THR A 287 -5.32 2.50 -8.94
C THR A 287 -5.76 3.80 -9.62
N GLY A 288 -7.01 4.21 -9.44
CA GLY A 288 -7.55 5.45 -10.00
C GLY A 288 -6.88 6.68 -9.39
N THR A 289 -6.70 6.71 -8.08
CA THR A 289 -5.97 7.77 -7.38
C THR A 289 -4.51 7.82 -7.84
N SER A 290 -3.82 6.68 -7.92
CA SER A 290 -2.45 6.55 -8.46
C SER A 290 -2.33 7.03 -9.90
N LEU A 291 -3.34 6.75 -10.74
CA LEU A 291 -3.37 7.23 -12.11
C LEU A 291 -3.58 8.74 -12.16
N CYS A 292 -4.46 9.29 -11.30
CA CYS A 292 -4.67 10.73 -11.19
C CYS A 292 -3.38 11.44 -10.74
N THR A 293 -2.66 10.92 -9.75
CA THR A 293 -1.39 11.51 -9.29
C THR A 293 -0.32 11.44 -10.38
N ALA A 294 -0.18 10.31 -11.07
CA ALA A 294 0.77 10.13 -12.16
C ALA A 294 0.48 11.02 -13.39
N LEU A 295 -0.80 11.28 -13.69
CA LEU A 295 -1.23 12.16 -14.77
C LEU A 295 -1.40 13.62 -14.33
N HIS A 296 -1.01 13.95 -13.09
CA HIS A 296 -1.15 15.29 -12.50
C HIS A 296 -2.58 15.85 -12.53
N VAL A 297 -3.56 14.95 -12.46
CA VAL A 297 -4.98 15.26 -12.32
C VAL A 297 -5.25 15.55 -10.84
N GLN A 298 -5.50 16.81 -10.50
CA GLN A 298 -5.78 17.23 -9.13
C GLN A 298 -7.28 17.40 -8.91
N ILE A 299 -7.91 16.33 -8.43
CA ILE A 299 -9.29 16.40 -7.92
C ILE A 299 -9.21 16.76 -6.44
N LEU A 300 -9.87 17.86 -6.07
CA LEU A 300 -9.90 18.32 -4.68
C LEU A 300 -10.41 17.20 -3.77
N TYR A 301 -9.70 16.97 -2.65
CA TYR A 301 -10.02 15.98 -1.62
C TYR A 301 -9.95 14.50 -2.02
N ILE A 302 -9.68 14.12 -3.29
CA ILE A 302 -9.71 12.70 -3.68
C ILE A 302 -8.68 11.87 -2.90
N ASN A 303 -7.46 12.39 -2.75
CA ASN A 303 -6.39 11.70 -2.02
C ASN A 303 -6.75 11.52 -0.54
N GLN A 304 -7.34 12.55 0.07
CA GLN A 304 -7.73 12.53 1.48
C GLN A 304 -8.89 11.56 1.71
N LEU A 305 -9.92 11.59 0.84
CA LEU A 305 -11.07 10.71 0.94
C LEU A 305 -10.70 9.25 0.69
N THR A 306 -9.92 8.96 -0.36
CA THR A 306 -9.44 7.60 -0.65
C THR A 306 -8.57 7.08 0.49
N THR A 307 -7.64 7.89 1.01
CA THR A 307 -6.78 7.50 2.14
C THR A 307 -7.58 7.24 3.40
N ALA A 308 -8.52 8.13 3.75
CA ALA A 308 -9.39 7.96 4.92
C ALA A 308 -10.26 6.70 4.81
N LEU A 309 -10.83 6.45 3.64
CA LEU A 309 -11.63 5.25 3.37
C LEU A 309 -10.79 3.98 3.53
N ILE A 310 -9.63 3.90 2.87
CA ILE A 310 -8.72 2.75 2.98
C ILE A 310 -8.26 2.56 4.42
N MET A 311 -7.95 3.63 5.14
CA MET A 311 -7.54 3.58 6.55
C MET A 311 -8.63 2.99 7.45
N VAL A 312 -9.87 3.46 7.32
CA VAL A 312 -11.02 2.95 8.11
C VAL A 312 -11.28 1.49 7.78
N MET A 313 -11.28 1.14 6.49
CA MET A 313 -11.48 -0.25 6.06
C MET A 313 -10.37 -1.16 6.59
N GLN A 314 -9.10 -0.75 6.47
CA GLN A 314 -7.95 -1.52 6.93
C GLN A 314 -7.95 -1.70 8.44
N LEU A 315 -8.34 -0.68 9.20
CA LEU A 315 -8.49 -0.75 10.64
C LEU A 315 -9.59 -1.75 11.04
N ALA A 316 -10.75 -1.67 10.39
CA ALA A 316 -11.87 -2.57 10.66
C ALA A 316 -11.49 -4.04 10.40
N VAL A 317 -10.87 -4.33 9.25
CA VAL A 317 -10.41 -5.68 8.91
C VAL A 317 -9.28 -6.12 9.86
N GLY A 318 -8.32 -5.26 10.17
CA GLY A 318 -7.19 -5.55 11.06
C GLY A 318 -7.63 -5.89 12.50
N ILE A 319 -8.53 -5.10 13.08
CA ILE A 319 -9.12 -5.38 14.40
C ILE A 319 -9.87 -6.71 14.38
N GLN A 320 -10.64 -6.98 13.32
CA GLN A 320 -11.39 -8.22 13.20
C GLN A 320 -10.47 -9.44 13.17
N PHE A 321 -9.39 -9.38 12.38
CA PHE A 321 -8.38 -10.43 12.37
C PHE A 321 -7.73 -10.63 13.73
N LEU A 322 -7.41 -9.55 14.44
CA LEU A 322 -6.82 -9.64 15.77
C LEU A 322 -7.76 -10.36 16.74
N VAL A 323 -9.04 -9.98 16.77
CA VAL A 323 -10.05 -10.62 17.62
C VAL A 323 -10.20 -12.11 17.26
N GLN A 324 -10.29 -12.44 15.97
CA GLN A 324 -10.40 -13.82 15.50
C GLN A 324 -9.15 -14.65 15.84
N ALA A 325 -7.95 -14.09 15.66
CA ALA A 325 -6.68 -14.74 16.01
C ALA A 325 -6.59 -15.03 17.50
N LEU A 326 -6.94 -14.06 18.36
CA LEU A 326 -6.93 -14.24 19.82
C LEU A 326 -7.96 -15.27 20.28
N LYS A 327 -9.17 -15.27 19.70
CA LYS A 327 -10.18 -16.30 19.98
C LYS A 327 -9.69 -17.69 19.59
N PHE A 328 -9.12 -17.81 18.39
CA PHE A 328 -8.54 -19.05 17.90
C PHE A 328 -7.40 -19.54 18.80
N GLN A 329 -6.50 -18.65 19.22
CA GLN A 329 -5.42 -18.97 20.16
C GLN A 329 -5.97 -19.50 21.49
N LYS A 330 -6.98 -18.83 22.05
CA LYS A 330 -7.63 -19.25 23.29
C LYS A 330 -8.27 -20.63 23.16
N HIS A 331 -8.93 -20.90 22.04
CA HIS A 331 -9.55 -22.20 21.75
C HIS A 331 -8.49 -23.28 21.57
N ALA A 332 -7.49 -23.05 20.72
CA ALA A 332 -6.40 -23.97 20.47
C ALA A 332 -5.63 -24.33 21.75
N TRP A 333 -5.39 -23.35 22.63
CA TRP A 333 -4.72 -23.60 23.90
C TRP A 333 -5.55 -24.47 24.84
N ARG A 334 -6.87 -24.23 24.93
CA ARG A 334 -7.79 -25.10 25.69
C ARG A 334 -7.79 -26.52 25.14
N THR A 335 -7.93 -26.68 23.83
CA THR A 335 -7.97 -27.99 23.17
C THR A 335 -6.66 -28.76 23.38
N VAL A 336 -5.50 -28.10 23.27
CA VAL A 336 -4.19 -28.73 23.52
C VAL A 336 -4.07 -29.18 24.97
N ASN A 337 -4.47 -28.35 25.95
CA ASN A 337 -4.42 -28.70 27.36
C ASN A 337 -5.36 -29.85 27.71
N THR A 338 -6.57 -29.88 27.13
CA THR A 338 -7.52 -30.99 27.34
C THR A 338 -7.01 -32.30 26.71
N ILE A 339 -6.46 -32.26 25.50
CA ILE A 339 -5.93 -33.46 24.82
C ILE A 339 -4.66 -33.97 25.49
N SER A 340 -3.80 -33.10 26.00
CA SER A 340 -2.56 -33.51 26.69
C SER A 340 -2.79 -34.36 27.95
N MET A 341 -4.00 -34.37 28.50
CA MET A 341 -4.35 -35.23 29.64
C MET A 341 -4.74 -36.65 29.23
N ASP A 342 -5.16 -36.89 27.97
CA ASP A 342 -5.67 -38.19 27.52
C ASP A 342 -4.82 -38.88 26.44
N VAL A 343 -4.20 -38.14 25.52
CA VAL A 343 -3.34 -38.69 24.45
C VAL A 343 -2.33 -37.63 24.00
N SER A 344 -1.04 -37.98 23.89
CA SER A 344 -0.04 -37.06 23.33
C SER A 344 -0.47 -36.54 21.95
N PRO A 345 -0.76 -35.23 21.78
CA PRO A 345 -1.24 -34.71 20.51
C PRO A 345 -0.18 -34.91 19.41
N PRO A 346 -0.58 -35.23 18.17
CA PRO A 346 0.38 -35.38 17.08
C PRO A 346 1.12 -34.06 16.86
N ASN A 347 2.44 -34.09 17.07
CA ASN A 347 3.34 -32.94 17.10
C ASN A 347 3.15 -32.00 15.89
N ASP A 348 2.87 -32.57 14.71
CA ASP A 348 2.65 -31.84 13.46
C ASP A 348 1.44 -30.87 13.49
N MET A 349 0.34 -31.28 14.13
CA MET A 349 -0.86 -30.42 14.21
C MET A 349 -0.60 -29.22 15.13
N VAL A 350 0.08 -29.44 16.25
CA VAL A 350 0.46 -28.37 17.19
C VAL A 350 1.41 -27.37 16.52
N HIS A 351 2.38 -27.86 15.74
CA HIS A 351 3.28 -27.00 14.96
C HIS A 351 2.54 -26.17 13.91
N PHE A 352 1.57 -26.78 13.20
CA PHE A 352 0.75 -26.08 12.21
C PHE A 352 -0.11 -24.97 12.84
N LEU A 353 -0.81 -25.27 13.94
CA LEU A 353 -1.64 -24.31 14.68
C LEU A 353 -0.80 -23.15 15.24
N ARG A 354 0.37 -23.44 15.81
CA ARG A 354 1.30 -22.41 16.33
C ARG A 354 1.80 -21.51 15.20
N ARG A 355 2.11 -22.08 14.04
CA ARG A 355 2.53 -21.33 12.85
C ARG A 355 1.42 -20.41 12.35
N LEU A 356 0.21 -20.93 12.15
CA LEU A 356 -0.93 -20.13 11.72
C LEU A 356 -1.19 -18.99 12.71
N ASN A 357 -1.24 -19.27 14.00
CA ASN A 357 -1.46 -18.24 15.02
C ASN A 357 -0.41 -17.14 14.96
N ARG A 358 0.89 -17.50 14.86
CA ARG A 358 1.98 -16.52 14.77
C ARG A 358 1.81 -15.60 13.56
N TRP A 359 1.52 -16.15 12.38
CA TRP A 359 1.41 -15.36 11.17
C TRP A 359 0.12 -14.55 11.09
N THR A 360 -1.00 -15.06 11.59
CA THR A 360 -2.26 -14.30 11.65
C THR A 360 -2.13 -13.12 12.63
N LEU A 361 -1.49 -13.32 13.78
CA LEU A 361 -1.21 -12.24 14.74
C LEU A 361 -0.21 -11.22 14.16
N CYS A 362 0.84 -11.69 13.49
CA CYS A 362 1.80 -10.78 12.84
C CYS A 362 1.15 -9.99 11.71
N LEU A 363 0.25 -10.61 10.93
CA LEU A 363 -0.54 -9.94 9.90
C LEU A 363 -1.41 -8.84 10.52
N SER A 364 -2.20 -9.15 11.54
CA SER A 364 -3.11 -8.16 12.17
C SER A 364 -2.36 -7.00 12.80
N LEU A 365 -1.25 -7.28 13.51
CA LEU A 365 -0.39 -6.23 14.04
C LEU A 365 0.18 -5.35 12.92
N SER A 366 0.68 -5.95 11.83
CA SER A 366 1.22 -5.19 10.69
C SER A 366 0.15 -4.31 10.02
N MET A 367 -1.11 -4.78 9.93
CA MET A 367 -2.22 -3.98 9.41
C MET A 367 -2.52 -2.77 10.32
N ILE A 368 -2.55 -2.98 11.64
CA ILE A 368 -2.78 -1.89 12.61
C ILE A 368 -1.62 -0.90 12.59
N THR A 369 -0.37 -1.39 12.56
CA THR A 369 0.82 -0.55 12.46
C THR A 369 0.82 0.28 11.18
N PHE A 370 0.41 -0.29 10.04
CA PHE A 370 0.23 0.46 8.80
C PHE A 370 -0.77 1.62 8.98
N VAL A 371 -1.94 1.36 9.58
CA VAL A 371 -2.94 2.40 9.86
C VAL A 371 -2.38 3.51 10.76
N CYS A 372 -1.61 3.17 11.80
CA CYS A 372 -0.98 4.16 12.68
C CYS A 372 -0.01 5.08 11.93
N PHE A 373 0.79 4.53 11.00
CA PHE A 373 1.70 5.34 10.19
C PHE A 373 0.95 6.16 9.13
N VAL A 374 -0.12 5.64 8.52
CA VAL A 374 -0.93 6.39 7.54
C VAL A 374 -1.48 7.68 8.13
N ALA A 375 -1.85 7.70 9.42
CA ALA A 375 -2.32 8.91 10.09
C ALA A 375 -1.28 10.05 10.11
N ILE A 376 0.03 9.74 10.13
CA ILE A 376 1.09 10.75 10.02
C ILE A 376 0.98 11.48 8.67
N GLY A 377 0.59 10.79 7.60
CA GLY A 377 0.44 11.37 6.28
C GLY A 377 -0.63 12.46 6.18
N ALA A 378 -1.55 12.52 7.15
CA ALA A 378 -2.55 13.58 7.25
C ALA A 378 -2.06 14.81 8.04
N THR A 379 -0.81 14.81 8.52
CA THR A 379 -0.26 15.85 9.40
C THR A 379 0.91 16.57 8.73
N SER A 380 1.15 17.82 9.12
CA SER A 380 2.32 18.59 8.67
C SER A 380 3.65 17.97 9.11
N PHE A 381 3.64 17.09 10.12
CA PHE A 381 4.82 16.33 10.56
C PHE A 381 5.43 15.51 9.43
N LEU A 382 4.62 14.98 8.49
CA LEU A 382 5.10 14.23 7.31
C LEU A 382 6.18 15.00 6.55
N TYR A 383 6.01 16.32 6.42
CA TYR A 383 6.90 17.18 5.63
C TYR A 383 8.19 17.58 6.36
N THR A 384 8.39 17.08 7.58
CA THR A 384 9.69 17.17 8.28
C THR A 384 10.59 16.00 7.87
N ARG A 385 11.91 16.17 7.91
CA ARG A 385 12.88 15.09 7.62
C ARG A 385 12.64 13.83 8.46
N VAL A 386 12.30 14.01 9.74
CA VAL A 386 12.01 12.90 10.65
C VAL A 386 10.67 12.26 10.30
N GLY A 387 9.62 13.04 10.14
CA GLY A 387 8.29 12.51 9.82
C GLY A 387 8.25 11.80 8.48
N TRP A 388 8.97 12.28 7.47
CA TRP A 388 9.11 11.62 6.16
C TRP A 388 9.71 10.22 6.30
N VAL A 389 10.83 10.10 7.01
CA VAL A 389 11.48 8.80 7.23
C VAL A 389 10.59 7.89 8.06
N VAL A 390 10.01 8.38 9.16
CA VAL A 390 9.14 7.60 10.04
C VAL A 390 7.91 7.09 9.26
N PHE A 391 7.27 7.94 8.47
CA PHE A 391 6.13 7.58 7.65
C PHE A 391 6.48 6.52 6.61
N TRP A 392 7.45 6.80 5.72
CA TRP A 392 7.76 5.90 4.60
C TRP A 392 8.40 4.59 5.06
N SER A 393 9.28 4.63 6.07
CA SER A 393 9.83 3.40 6.65
C SER A 393 8.77 2.59 7.37
N GLY A 394 7.94 3.24 8.20
CA GLY A 394 6.90 2.59 8.99
C GLY A 394 5.79 2.01 8.14
N ALA A 395 5.18 2.82 7.29
CA ALA A 395 4.12 2.40 6.37
C ALA A 395 4.64 1.39 5.34
N GLY A 396 5.80 1.67 4.72
CA GLY A 396 6.42 0.79 3.73
C GLY A 396 6.79 -0.58 4.31
N THR A 397 7.42 -0.62 5.48
CA THR A 397 7.78 -1.87 6.15
C THR A 397 6.54 -2.63 6.61
N SER A 398 5.54 -1.94 7.17
CA SER A 398 4.29 -2.57 7.60
C SER A 398 3.56 -3.21 6.41
N ARG A 399 3.51 -2.51 5.26
CA ARG A 399 2.93 -3.03 4.02
C ARG A 399 3.72 -4.20 3.43
N ALA A 400 5.05 -4.19 3.54
CA ALA A 400 5.88 -5.31 3.13
C ALA A 400 5.65 -6.52 4.04
N LEU A 401 5.55 -6.31 5.36
CA LEU A 401 5.27 -7.34 6.36
C LEU A 401 3.89 -7.96 6.19
N THR A 402 2.84 -7.20 5.84
CA THR A 402 1.53 -7.79 5.55
C THR A 402 1.63 -8.77 4.38
N SER A 403 2.29 -8.38 3.28
CA SER A 403 2.55 -9.25 2.11
C SER A 403 3.27 -10.55 2.53
N TYR A 404 4.36 -10.40 3.28
CA TYR A 404 5.15 -11.53 3.78
C TYR A 404 4.33 -12.47 4.66
N CYS A 405 3.52 -11.93 5.59
CA CYS A 405 2.67 -12.72 6.46
C CYS A 405 1.60 -13.50 5.67
N ARG A 406 0.99 -12.88 4.65
CA ARG A 406 0.00 -13.55 3.78
C ARG A 406 0.62 -14.72 3.01
N VAL A 407 1.81 -14.51 2.45
CA VAL A 407 2.57 -15.59 1.80
C VAL A 407 2.92 -16.71 2.78
N MET A 408 3.30 -16.36 4.01
CA MET A 408 3.62 -17.35 5.04
C MET A 408 2.40 -18.11 5.58
N LEU A 409 1.23 -17.48 5.63
CA LEU A 409 -0.05 -18.16 5.90
C LEU A 409 -0.38 -19.20 4.82
N ALA A 410 -0.02 -18.91 3.56
CA ALA A 410 -0.21 -19.79 2.42
C ALA A 410 0.81 -20.95 2.33
N GLN A 411 1.73 -21.08 3.29
CA GLN A 411 2.78 -22.10 3.26
C GLN A 411 2.19 -23.52 3.26
N PRO A 412 2.50 -24.36 2.24
CA PRO A 412 2.00 -25.72 2.17
C PRO A 412 2.47 -26.54 3.37
N SER A 413 1.62 -27.43 3.85
CA SER A 413 1.98 -28.39 4.91
C SER A 413 3.09 -29.32 4.41
N ARG A 414 4.04 -29.68 5.29
CA ARG A 414 5.03 -30.69 4.95
C ARG A 414 4.29 -31.99 4.66
N ALA A 415 4.54 -32.58 3.48
CA ALA A 415 3.99 -33.88 3.14
C ALA A 415 4.38 -34.87 4.25
N ARG A 416 3.39 -35.54 4.86
CA ARG A 416 3.66 -36.69 5.72
C ARG A 416 4.54 -37.63 4.91
N GLY A 417 5.68 -38.03 5.49
CA GLY A 417 6.43 -39.15 4.95
C GLY A 417 5.51 -40.36 4.77
N PRO A 418 5.88 -41.32 3.90
CA PRO A 418 5.09 -42.53 3.75
C PRO A 418 4.83 -43.12 5.14
N PRO A 419 3.57 -43.45 5.47
CA PRO A 419 3.25 -44.02 6.77
C PRO A 419 4.15 -45.23 6.95
N SER A 420 5.03 -45.18 7.95
CA SER A 420 5.70 -46.37 8.44
C SER A 420 4.61 -47.40 8.71
N ARG A 421 4.71 -48.56 8.07
CA ARG A 421 3.78 -49.68 8.20
C ARG A 421 3.64 -50.05 9.69
N ALA A 422 2.69 -49.46 10.39
CA ALA A 422 2.25 -49.90 11.71
C ALA A 422 0.80 -49.46 11.95
N ARG A 423 -0.09 -50.43 11.75
CA ARG A 423 -1.47 -50.59 12.27
C ARG A 423 -2.56 -49.57 11.89
N ALA A 424 -3.61 -50.11 11.27
CA ALA A 424 -4.97 -49.57 11.17
C ALA A 424 -5.81 -49.88 12.43
N PRO A 425 -7.05 -49.37 12.60
CA PRO A 425 -7.74 -48.33 11.82
C PRO A 425 -8.05 -47.06 12.64
N GLN A 426 -7.99 -45.93 11.92
CA GLN A 426 -8.34 -44.59 12.34
C GLN A 426 -9.86 -44.39 12.45
N ALA A 427 -10.31 -43.82 13.56
CA ALA A 427 -11.44 -42.91 13.55
C ALA A 427 -11.05 -41.68 12.69
N ARG A 428 -11.75 -41.47 11.58
CA ARG A 428 -11.54 -40.34 10.66
C ARG A 428 -11.84 -39.02 11.36
N ILE A 429 -10.79 -38.33 11.82
CA ILE A 429 -10.79 -36.87 11.81
C ILE A 429 -10.26 -36.48 10.43
N ALA A 430 -11.16 -36.01 9.57
CA ALA A 430 -10.84 -35.57 8.22
C ALA A 430 -9.68 -34.54 8.25
N PRO A 431 -8.73 -34.61 7.31
CA PRO A 431 -7.71 -33.58 7.20
C PRO A 431 -8.39 -32.26 6.81
N ILE A 432 -8.36 -31.30 7.73
CA ILE A 432 -8.79 -29.89 7.60
C ILE A 432 -8.08 -29.17 6.42
N VAL A 433 -7.14 -29.82 5.73
CA VAL A 433 -6.37 -29.25 4.60
C VAL A 433 -6.80 -29.83 3.24
N THR A 434 -7.74 -30.78 3.21
CA THR A 434 -8.35 -31.30 1.97
C THR A 434 -9.82 -30.89 1.79
N ALA A 435 -10.37 -30.05 2.68
CA ALA A 435 -11.62 -29.36 2.43
C ALA A 435 -11.39 -28.26 1.39
N GLY A 436 -11.18 -28.70 0.14
CA GLY A 436 -11.46 -27.87 -1.01
C GLY A 436 -12.89 -27.39 -0.87
N VAL A 437 -13.05 -26.08 -0.77
CA VAL A 437 -14.33 -25.39 -0.90
C VAL A 437 -14.96 -25.89 -2.20
N ARG A 438 -15.91 -26.83 -2.11
CA ARG A 438 -16.95 -26.94 -3.14
C ARG A 438 -17.72 -25.64 -3.02
N ILE A 439 -17.41 -24.70 -3.91
CA ILE A 439 -18.30 -23.58 -4.20
C ILE A 439 -19.56 -24.26 -4.75
N SER A 440 -20.57 -24.44 -3.90
CA SER A 440 -21.92 -24.71 -4.32
C SER A 440 -22.34 -23.54 -5.21
N GLN A 441 -22.69 -23.85 -6.45
CA GLN A 441 -23.50 -22.95 -7.28
C GLN A 441 -24.85 -22.70 -6.60
#